data_AF-A0A9E2Q5S1-F1
#
_entry.id   AF-A0A9E2Q5S1-F1
#
_cell.length_a   1.000
_cell.length_b   1.000
_cell.length_c   1.000
_cell.angle_alpha   90.00
_cell.angle_beta   90.00
_cell.angle_gamma   90.00
#
_symmetry.space_group_name_H-M   'P 1'
#
loop_
_entity.id
_entity.type
_entity.pdbx_description
1 polymer ?
#
loop_
_entity_poly.entity_id
_entity_poly.type
_entity_poly.pdbx_seq_one_letter_code
_entity_poly.pdbx_strand_id
1 'polypeptide(L)'
;MADDTAAGFGSTLPFLGTYTPRLDDKGRLILPAKFRPALAGGLVMTKGQERCLFVMSLDEFRRMHDGLRQAPVTHKQARDYLRVFLSGASDELPDRQGRIS
;
A
#
# COMPACT_ATOMS: atom_id res chain seq x y z
N MET A 1 20.79 -12.78 -33.39
CA MET A 1 21.36 -14.01 -32.79
C MET A 1 22.48 -13.56 -31.87
N ALA A 2 22.33 -13.39 -30.57
CA ALA A 2 21.31 -13.68 -29.56
C ALA A 2 21.25 -12.46 -28.61
N ASP A 3 20.30 -12.19 -27.72
CA ASP A 3 19.15 -12.92 -27.21
C ASP A 3 18.12 -11.88 -26.73
N ASP A 4 16.86 -12.25 -26.85
CA ASP A 4 15.65 -11.47 -26.57
C ASP A 4 15.32 -11.51 -25.07
N THR A 5 14.46 -10.59 -24.62
CA THR A 5 13.75 -10.63 -23.32
C THR A 5 14.45 -10.00 -22.09
N ALA A 6 14.90 -8.75 -22.20
CA ALA A 6 15.26 -7.93 -21.03
C ALA A 6 14.20 -6.84 -20.76
N ALA A 7 13.01 -7.22 -20.29
CA ALA A 7 12.06 -6.34 -19.59
C ALA A 7 10.95 -7.15 -18.91
N GLY A 8 11.30 -7.93 -17.88
CA GLY A 8 10.29 -8.45 -16.96
C GLY A 8 9.53 -7.27 -16.34
N PHE A 9 8.20 -7.32 -16.36
CA PHE A 9 7.30 -6.27 -15.86
C PHE A 9 7.76 -5.70 -14.50
N GLY A 10 8.43 -4.54 -14.52
CA GLY A 10 9.01 -3.90 -13.35
C GLY A 10 7.98 -3.32 -12.38
N SER A 11 8.49 -2.83 -11.25
CA SER A 11 7.78 -2.26 -10.08
C SER A 11 6.88 -1.05 -10.34
N THR A 12 6.71 -0.64 -11.60
CA THR A 12 5.89 0.50 -12.03
C THR A 12 4.48 0.11 -12.44
N LEU A 13 4.17 -1.19 -12.53
CA LEU A 13 2.83 -1.62 -12.90
C LEU A 13 1.82 -1.44 -11.75
N PRO A 14 0.56 -1.12 -12.07
CA PRO A 14 -0.51 -1.13 -11.08
C PRO A 14 -0.66 -2.48 -10.38
N PHE A 15 -1.07 -2.46 -9.11
CA PHE A 15 -1.49 -3.67 -8.41
C PHE A 15 -2.86 -4.11 -8.95
N LEU A 16 -2.86 -5.19 -9.72
CA LEU A 16 -4.04 -5.72 -10.39
C LEU A 16 -4.31 -7.17 -9.99
N GLY A 17 -5.58 -7.49 -9.84
CA GLY A 17 -6.08 -8.83 -9.55
C GLY A 17 -6.81 -8.92 -8.22
N THR A 18 -7.56 -9.99 -8.05
CA THR A 18 -8.26 -10.32 -6.81
C THR A 18 -7.58 -11.52 -6.17
N TYR A 19 -7.25 -11.39 -4.89
CA TYR A 19 -6.59 -12.43 -4.11
C TYR A 19 -7.40 -12.67 -2.83
N THR A 20 -7.46 -13.91 -2.37
CA THR A 20 -8.14 -14.31 -1.14
C THR A 20 -7.14 -14.89 -0.12
N PRO A 21 -6.13 -14.10 0.31
CA PRO A 21 -5.19 -14.53 1.33
C PRO A 21 -5.92 -14.81 2.65
N ARG A 22 -5.45 -15.82 3.38
CA ARG A 22 -5.89 -16.08 4.75
C ARG A 22 -4.96 -15.39 5.73
N LEU A 23 -5.52 -14.98 6.86
CA LEU A 23 -4.73 -14.54 8.01
C LEU A 23 -4.13 -15.77 8.71
N ASP A 24 -2.92 -15.62 9.22
CA ASP A 24 -2.32 -16.63 10.09
C ASP A 24 -2.83 -16.51 11.53
N ASP A 25 -2.37 -17.41 12.42
CA ASP A 25 -2.78 -17.45 13.83
C ASP A 25 -2.43 -16.18 14.62
N LYS A 26 -1.55 -15.33 14.09
CA LYS A 26 -1.15 -14.05 14.69
C LYS A 26 -1.83 -12.85 14.02
N GLY A 27 -2.80 -13.10 13.15
CA GLY A 27 -3.53 -12.06 12.43
C GLY A 27 -2.73 -11.43 11.28
N ARG A 28 -1.64 -12.06 10.82
CA ARG A 28 -0.81 -11.51 9.75
C ARG A 28 -1.32 -11.90 8.38
N LEU A 29 -1.21 -10.97 7.45
CA LEU A 29 -1.56 -11.16 6.05
C LEU A 29 -0.32 -11.50 5.23
N ILE A 30 -0.35 -12.60 4.47
CA ILE A 30 0.71 -12.91 3.50
C ILE A 30 0.43 -12.16 2.20
N LEU A 31 1.36 -11.30 1.79
CA LEU A 31 1.27 -10.59 0.52
C LEU A 31 1.40 -11.57 -0.67
N PRO A 32 0.58 -11.42 -1.73
CA PRO A 32 0.74 -12.16 -2.96
C PRO A 32 2.15 -12.00 -3.53
N ALA A 33 2.76 -13.11 -3.97
CA ALA A 33 4.17 -13.13 -4.40
C ALA A 33 4.49 -12.07 -5.46
N LYS A 34 3.55 -11.79 -6.36
CA LYS A 34 3.66 -10.76 -7.41
C LYS A 34 3.94 -9.35 -6.87
N PHE A 35 3.43 -9.01 -5.69
CA PHE A 35 3.53 -7.64 -5.14
C PHE A 35 4.69 -7.47 -4.16
N ARG A 36 5.28 -8.57 -3.68
CA ARG A 36 6.36 -8.53 -2.67
C ARG A 36 7.54 -7.65 -3.10
N PRO A 37 8.05 -7.69 -4.35
CA PRO A 37 9.18 -6.83 -4.73
C PRO A 37 8.87 -5.34 -4.62
N ALA A 38 7.65 -4.92 -4.99
CA ALA A 38 7.23 -3.52 -4.96
C ALA A 38 6.96 -2.99 -3.53
N LEU A 39 6.72 -3.90 -2.57
CA LEU A 39 6.43 -3.57 -1.17
C LEU A 39 7.58 -3.90 -0.22
N ALA A 40 8.67 -4.51 -0.72
CA ALA A 40 9.80 -4.95 0.08
C ALA A 40 10.56 -3.79 0.76
N GLY A 41 10.53 -2.60 0.16
CA GLY A 41 11.15 -1.39 0.71
C GLY A 41 10.36 -0.73 1.84
N GLY A 42 9.24 -1.32 2.24
CA GLY A 42 8.31 -0.77 3.22
C GLY A 42 7.01 -0.29 2.57
N LEU A 43 5.96 -0.27 3.38
CA LEU A 43 4.61 0.08 2.95
C LEU A 43 3.88 0.84 4.06
N VAL A 44 2.75 1.44 3.71
CA VAL A 44 1.82 2.02 4.67
C VAL A 44 0.47 1.32 4.54
N MET A 45 -0.09 0.96 5.68
CA MET A 45 -1.45 0.46 5.81
C MET A 45 -2.32 1.55 6.44
N THR A 46 -3.53 1.77 5.92
CA THR A 46 -4.49 2.69 6.55
C THR A 46 -5.94 2.28 6.32
N LYS A 47 -6.87 2.84 7.09
CA LYS A 47 -8.30 2.64 6.89
C LYS A 47 -8.75 3.24 5.56
N GLY A 48 -9.31 2.39 4.71
CA GLY A 48 -9.97 2.78 3.48
C GLY A 48 -11.46 3.06 3.70
N GLN A 49 -12.17 3.23 2.59
CA GLN A 49 -13.63 3.37 2.59
C GLN A 49 -14.31 2.00 2.72
N GLU A 50 -15.63 1.95 2.94
CA GLU A 50 -16.41 0.70 2.98
C GLU A 50 -15.85 -0.42 3.90
N ARG A 51 -15.24 -0.05 5.04
CA ARG A 51 -14.62 -0.97 6.00
C ARG A 51 -13.47 -1.81 5.41
N CYS A 52 -12.70 -1.26 4.47
CA CYS A 52 -11.49 -1.90 3.96
C CYS A 52 -10.21 -1.29 4.54
N LEU A 53 -9.08 -1.93 4.26
CA LEU A 53 -7.74 -1.40 4.49
C LEU A 53 -7.10 -1.12 3.14
N PHE A 54 -6.43 0.02 3.04
CA PHE A 54 -5.50 0.30 1.95
C PHE A 54 -4.11 -0.13 2.34
N VAL A 55 -3.40 -0.75 1.39
CA VAL A 55 -2.00 -1.13 1.49
C VAL A 55 -1.30 -0.52 0.29
N MET A 56 -0.24 0.25 0.53
CA MET A 56 0.44 0.99 -0.52
C MET A 56 1.93 1.14 -0.23
N SER A 57 2.74 1.25 -1.29
CA SER A 57 4.15 1.56 -1.13
C SER A 57 4.33 2.92 -0.45
N LEU A 58 5.50 3.13 0.18
CA LEU A 58 5.84 4.41 0.81
C LEU A 58 5.74 5.58 -0.18
N ASP A 59 6.15 5.39 -1.43
CA ASP A 59 6.12 6.44 -2.45
C ASP A 59 4.69 6.83 -2.83
N GLU A 60 3.79 5.85 -2.94
CA GLU A 60 2.38 6.13 -3.24
C GLU A 60 1.68 6.80 -2.06
N PHE A 61 2.00 6.39 -0.82
CA PHE A 61 1.50 7.07 0.37
C PHE A 61 1.97 8.53 0.43
N ARG A 62 3.25 8.80 0.17
CA ARG A 62 3.80 10.16 0.09
C ARG A 62 3.07 10.99 -0.96
N ARG A 63 2.89 10.45 -2.17
CA ARG A 63 2.15 11.13 -3.26
C ARG A 63 0.73 11.51 -2.84
N MET A 64 0.00 10.58 -2.20
CA MET A 64 -1.35 10.85 -1.70
C MET A 64 -1.36 11.88 -0.57
N HIS A 65 -0.45 11.73 0.39
CA HIS A 65 -0.30 12.64 1.53
C HIS A 65 0.00 14.07 1.09
N ASP A 66 0.93 14.25 0.17
CA ASP A 66 1.30 15.56 -0.37
C ASP A 66 0.11 16.21 -1.06
N GLY A 67 -0.65 15.45 -1.85
CA GLY A 67 -1.88 15.92 -2.48
C GLY A 67 -2.93 16.37 -1.46
N LEU A 68 -3.14 15.58 -0.40
CA LEU A 68 -4.11 15.91 0.65
C LEU A 68 -3.70 17.14 1.47
N ARG A 69 -2.40 17.36 1.70
CA ARG A 69 -1.89 18.52 2.44
C ARG A 69 -2.09 19.85 1.72
N GLN A 70 -2.29 19.85 0.41
CA GLN A 70 -2.60 21.06 -0.36
C GLN A 70 -4.06 21.53 -0.18
N ALA A 71 -4.93 20.71 0.42
CA ALA A 71 -6.33 21.10 0.61
C ALA A 71 -6.45 22.29 1.60
N PRO A 72 -7.27 23.31 1.30
CA PRO A 72 -7.40 24.45 2.20
C PRO A 72 -7.91 24.03 3.58
N VAL A 73 -7.22 24.51 4.62
CA VAL A 73 -7.52 24.16 6.02
C VAL A 73 -8.90 24.62 6.49
N THR A 74 -9.57 25.52 5.76
CA THR A 74 -10.93 25.98 6.04
C THR A 74 -11.99 24.93 5.68
N HIS A 75 -11.71 24.00 4.76
CA HIS A 75 -12.67 22.96 4.37
C HIS A 75 -12.78 21.84 5.41
N LYS A 76 -13.93 21.79 6.11
CA LYS A 76 -14.21 20.79 7.14
C LYS A 76 -14.02 19.35 6.63
N GLN A 77 -14.56 19.05 5.45
CA GLN A 77 -14.52 17.69 4.87
C GLN A 77 -13.07 17.23 4.61
N ALA A 78 -12.20 18.11 4.10
CA ALA A 78 -10.79 17.79 3.89
C ALA A 78 -10.06 17.47 5.21
N ARG A 79 -10.31 18.27 6.26
CA ARG A 79 -9.75 18.01 7.59
C ARG A 79 -10.24 16.69 8.17
N ASP A 80 -11.53 16.40 8.04
CA ASP A 80 -12.13 15.16 8.55
C ASP A 80 -11.54 13.94 7.83
N TYR A 81 -11.40 14.01 6.50
CA TYR A 81 -10.75 12.95 5.72
C TYR A 81 -9.28 12.76 6.12
N LEU A 82 -8.49 13.84 6.21
CA LEU A 82 -7.08 13.78 6.66
C LEU A 82 -6.94 13.11 8.02
N ARG A 83 -7.80 13.47 8.98
CA ARG A 83 -7.79 12.85 10.31
C ARG A 83 -8.06 11.36 10.23
N VAL A 84 -9.08 10.92 9.50
CA VAL A 84 -9.39 9.49 9.36
C VAL A 84 -8.26 8.75 8.65
N PHE A 85 -7.80 9.27 7.51
CA PHE A 85 -6.76 8.67 6.68
C PHE A 85 -5.41 8.56 7.40
N LEU A 86 -5.03 9.56 8.20
CA LEU A 86 -3.73 9.55 8.89
C LEU A 86 -3.79 8.93 10.30
N SER A 87 -4.91 9.01 11.02
CA SER A 87 -5.01 8.41 12.35
C SER A 87 -4.99 6.89 12.34
N GLY A 88 -5.40 6.27 11.24
CA GLY A 88 -5.36 4.82 11.05
C GLY A 88 -4.13 4.34 10.28
N ALA A 89 -3.19 5.23 9.94
CA ALA A 89 -2.03 4.87 9.14
C ALA A 89 -0.91 4.27 10.00
N SER A 90 -0.34 3.15 9.57
CA SER A 90 0.84 2.50 10.14
C SER A 90 1.84 2.19 9.03
N ASP A 91 3.10 2.57 9.22
CA ASP A 91 4.20 2.11 8.37
C ASP A 91 4.66 0.71 8.80
N GLU A 92 4.86 -0.17 7.82
CA GLU A 92 5.21 -1.56 8.07
C GLU A 92 6.31 -2.01 7.12
N LEU A 93 7.19 -2.88 7.60
CA LEU A 93 8.17 -3.57 6.78
C LEU A 93 7.79 -5.06 6.69
N PRO A 94 7.50 -5.58 5.48
CA PRO A 94 7.17 -6.99 5.34
C PRO A 94 8.31 -7.89 5.83
N ASP A 95 7.96 -8.98 6.50
CA ASP A 95 8.97 -9.94 6.95
C ASP A 95 9.57 -10.74 5.77
N ARG A 96 10.52 -11.64 6.06
CA ARG A 96 11.18 -12.49 5.04
C ARG A 96 10.20 -13.35 4.22
N GLN A 97 9.01 -13.64 4.74
CA GLN A 97 7.97 -14.40 4.07
C GLN A 97 6.98 -13.50 3.31
N GLY A 98 7.12 -12.17 3.42
CA GLY A 98 6.22 -11.17 2.86
C GLY A 98 4.94 -11.00 3.68
N ARG A 99 4.99 -11.22 5.00
CA ARG A 99 3.86 -11.00 5.91
C ARG A 99 3.84 -9.59 6.49
N ILE A 100 2.64 -9.06 6.72
CA ILE A 100 2.38 -7.76 7.38
C ILE A 100 1.33 -7.92 8.49
N SER A 101 1.34 -7.01 9.46
CA SER A 101 0.47 -7.05 10.66
C SER A 101 -0.37 -5.78 10.77
#